data_AF-A0AAN8KAA5-F1
#
_entry.id   AF-A0AAN8KAA5-F1
#
_cell.length_a   1.000
_cell.length_b   1.000
_cell.length_c   1.000
_cell.angle_alpha   90.00
_cell.angle_beta   90.00
_cell.angle_gamma   90.00
#
_symmetry.space_group_name_H-M   'P 1'
#
loop_
_entity.id
_entity.type
_entity.pdbx_description
1 polymer ?
#
loop_
_entity_poly.entity_id
_entity_poly.type
_entity_poly.pdbx_seq_one_letter_code
_entity_poly.pdbx_strand_id
1 'polypeptide(L)' 'MIFGGSNEPCGTADLGSIGRLGIEENKVLAKTIGEFLENKLGLKQNRVYIRFIDISRTEIGFSGTTFDDILEKK' A
#
# COMPACT_ATOMS: atom_id res chain seq x y z
N MET A 1 -6.62 -17.35 -4.21
CA MET A 1 -6.46 -16.47 -5.38
C MET A 1 -5.87 -17.31 -6.52
N ILE A 2 -6.34 -17.12 -7.75
CA ILE A 2 -5.67 -17.68 -8.95
C ILE A 2 -5.04 -16.50 -9.68
N PHE A 3 -3.74 -16.58 -9.96
CA PHE A 3 -3.00 -15.54 -10.66
C PHE A 3 -2.44 -16.12 -11.96
N GLY A 4 -2.88 -15.55 -13.09
CA GLY A 4 -2.49 -16.02 -14.42
C GLY A 4 -2.86 -17.50 -14.68
N GLY A 5 -3.97 -17.98 -14.14
CA GLY A 5 -4.39 -19.38 -14.26
C GLY A 5 -3.65 -20.38 -13.34
N SER A 6 -2.70 -19.91 -12.52
CA SER A 6 -1.94 -20.73 -11.57
C SER A 6 -2.41 -20.54 -10.13
N ASN A 7 -2.44 -21.63 -9.37
CA ASN A 7 -2.74 -21.67 -7.93
C ASN A 7 -1.48 -21.53 -7.04
N GLU A 8 -0.32 -21.29 -7.62
CA GLU A 8 0.90 -20.98 -6.86
C GLU A 8 0.70 -19.73 -5.99
N PRO A 9 1.46 -19.60 -4.88
CA PRO A 9 1.36 -18.45 -3.98
C PRO A 9 1.38 -17.12 -4.72
N CYS A 10 0.40 -16.27 -4.40
CA CYS A 10 0.19 -14.94 -4.98
C CYS A 10 -0.62 -14.10 -3.99
N GLY A 11 -0.69 -12.79 -4.21
CA GLY A 11 -1.44 -11.92 -3.32
C GLY A 11 -1.74 -10.54 -3.87
N THR A 12 -2.47 -9.77 -3.08
CA THR A 12 -2.73 -8.34 -3.30
C THR A 12 -2.50 -7.60 -1.99
N ALA A 13 -1.96 -6.40 -2.08
CA ALA A 13 -1.77 -5.51 -0.94
C ALA A 13 -2.33 -4.13 -1.26
N ASP A 14 -2.88 -3.46 -0.25
CA ASP A 14 -3.29 -2.07 -0.30
C ASP A 14 -2.41 -1.26 0.64
N LEU A 15 -1.80 -0.20 0.13
CA LEU A 15 -1.11 0.81 0.93
C LEU A 15 -1.88 2.11 0.83
N GLY A 16 -2.55 2.46 1.92
CA GLY A 16 -3.17 3.76 2.11
C GLY A 16 -2.22 4.73 2.80
N SER A 17 -2.15 5.97 2.32
CA SER A 17 -1.38 7.03 2.98
C SER A 17 -2.07 8.37 2.81
N ILE A 18 -1.93 9.25 3.81
CA ILE A 18 -2.34 10.65 3.71
C ILE A 18 -1.19 11.40 3.03
N GLY A 19 -1.25 11.53 1.71
CA GLY A 19 -0.16 12.06 0.89
C GLY A 19 1.08 11.16 0.88
N ARG A 20 2.22 11.70 0.43
CA ARG A 20 3.51 10.97 0.25
C ARG A 20 3.42 9.78 -0.72
N LEU A 21 2.46 9.83 -1.63
CA LEU A 21 2.35 8.93 -2.77
C LEU A 21 2.58 9.74 -4.06
N GLY A 22 3.16 9.09 -5.05
CA GLY A 22 3.61 9.73 -6.28
C GLY A 22 4.32 8.73 -7.19
N ILE A 23 4.66 9.12 -8.43
CA ILE A 23 5.23 8.17 -9.41
C ILE A 23 6.55 7.58 -8.89
N GLU A 24 7.43 8.40 -8.31
CA GLU A 24 8.73 7.94 -7.82
C GLU A 24 8.61 7.30 -6.43
N GLU A 25 7.81 7.87 -5.53
CA GLU A 25 7.53 7.33 -4.20
C GLU A 25 6.94 5.92 -4.29
N ASN A 26 5.97 5.72 -5.19
CA ASN A 26 5.29 4.44 -5.35
C ASN A 26 6.23 3.36 -5.90
N LYS A 27 7.23 3.71 -6.74
CA LYS A 27 8.26 2.75 -7.20
C LYS A 27 9.13 2.27 -6.04
N VAL A 28 9.57 3.20 -5.18
CA VAL A 28 10.37 2.88 -3.99
C VAL A 28 9.58 2.02 -3.01
N LEU A 29 8.32 2.39 -2.75
CA LEU A 29 7.42 1.63 -1.89
C LEU A 29 7.13 0.24 -2.48
N ALA A 30 6.83 0.13 -3.78
CA ALA A 30 6.55 -1.15 -4.44
C ALA A 30 7.73 -2.12 -4.32
N LYS A 31 8.95 -1.63 -4.55
CA LYS A 31 10.18 -2.43 -4.38
C LYS A 31 10.33 -2.90 -2.93
N THR A 32 10.25 -1.98 -1.98
CA THR A 32 10.48 -2.27 -0.56
C THR A 32 9.46 -3.27 -0.02
N ILE A 33 8.19 -3.07 -0.34
CA ILE A 33 7.09 -3.96 0.06
C ILE A 33 7.21 -5.30 -0.64
N GLY A 34 7.51 -5.31 -1.95
CA GLY A 34 7.73 -6.53 -2.72
C GLY A 34 8.83 -7.40 -2.12
N GLU A 35 10.00 -6.82 -1.83
CA GLU A 35 11.12 -7.50 -1.18
C GLU A 35 10.73 -8.03 0.21
N PHE A 36 9.96 -7.26 0.98
CA PHE A 36 9.47 -7.71 2.29
C PHE A 36 8.53 -8.92 2.16
N LEU A 37 7.56 -8.88 1.25
CA LEU A 37 6.60 -9.96 1.04
C LEU A 37 7.26 -11.23 0.51
N GLU A 38 8.24 -11.09 -0.39
CA GLU A 38 9.02 -12.22 -0.89
C GLU A 38 9.83 -12.86 0.24
N ASN A 39 10.54 -12.06 1.05
CA ASN A 39 11.37 -12.56 2.14
C ASN A 39 10.57 -13.19 3.30
N LYS A 40 9.37 -12.66 3.60
CA LYS A 40 8.59 -13.11 4.76
C LYS A 40 7.56 -14.18 4.42
N LEU A 41 6.99 -14.13 3.22
CA LEU A 41 5.87 -14.97 2.83
C LEU A 41 6.17 -15.85 1.60
N GLY A 42 7.34 -15.70 0.97
CA GLY A 42 7.69 -16.44 -0.24
C GLY A 42 6.87 -16.03 -1.47
N LEU A 43 6.20 -14.88 -1.44
CA LEU A 43 5.41 -14.37 -2.55
C LEU A 43 6.34 -13.69 -3.55
N LYS A 44 6.55 -14.33 -4.71
CA LYS A 44 7.34 -13.73 -5.80
C LYS A 44 6.75 -12.37 -6.19
N GLN A 45 7.61 -11.36 -6.35
CA GLN A 45 7.17 -9.98 -6.61
C GLN A 45 6.31 -9.84 -7.88
N ASN A 46 6.53 -10.69 -8.89
CA ASN A 46 5.74 -10.71 -10.11
C ASN A 46 4.35 -11.39 -9.98
N ARG A 47 3.99 -11.85 -8.77
CA ARG A 47 2.68 -12.45 -8.45
C ARG A 47 1.94 -11.68 -7.36
N VAL A 48 2.34 -10.45 -7.11
CA VAL A 48 1.71 -9.55 -6.14
C VAL A 48 1.34 -8.24 -6.80
N TYR A 49 0.08 -7.81 -6.63
CA TYR A 49 -0.32 -6.45 -6.94
C TYR A 49 -0.31 -5.59 -5.68
N ILE A 50 0.24 -4.38 -5.77
CA ILE A 50 0.21 -3.39 -4.69
C ILE A 50 -0.55 -2.18 -5.20
N ARG A 51 -1.66 -1.85 -4.55
CA ARG A 51 -2.45 -0.65 -4.85
C ARG A 51 -2.08 0.45 -3.86
N PHE A 52 -1.70 1.60 -4.40
CA PHE A 52 -1.44 2.82 -3.64
C PHE A 52 -2.68 3.69 -3.63
N ILE A 53 -3.14 4.05 -2.44
CA ILE A 53 -4.38 4.81 -2.22
C ILE A 53 -3.99 6.11 -1.54
N ASP A 54 -4.09 7.22 -2.25
CA ASP A 54 -3.95 8.55 -1.66
C ASP A 54 -5.25 8.89 -0.94
N ILE A 55 -5.16 9.01 0.37
CA ILE A 55 -6.31 9.15 1.26
C ILE A 55 -6.38 10.58 1.76
N SER A 56 -7.57 11.18 1.69
CA SER A 56 -7.80 12.50 2.24
C SER A 56 -7.69 12.48 3.77
N ARG A 57 -7.24 13.59 4.36
CA ARG A 57 -7.19 13.80 5.82
C ARG A 57 -8.56 13.58 6.50
N THR A 58 -9.64 13.88 5.79
CA THR A 58 -11.02 13.74 6.27
C THR A 58 -11.51 12.29 6.30
N GLU A 59 -10.83 11.37 5.61
CA GLU A 59 -11.26 9.97 5.45
C GLU A 59 -10.64 9.04 6.50
N ILE A 60 -9.70 9.53 7.31
CA ILE A 60 -9.03 8.73 8.35
C ILE A 60 -9.39 9.27 9.73
N GLY A 61 -10.16 8.48 10.48
CA GLY A 61 -10.47 8.73 11.88
C GLY A 61 -9.33 8.30 12.81
N PHE A 62 -8.97 9.17 13.76
CA PHE A 62 -7.97 8.89 14.79
C PHE A 62 -8.27 9.70 16.06
N SER A 63 -8.17 9.06 17.23
CA SER A 63 -8.35 9.71 18.55
C SER A 63 -9.66 10.51 18.72
N GLY A 64 -10.76 10.03 18.14
CA GLY A 64 -12.07 10.69 18.25
C GLY A 64 -12.29 11.86 17.28
N THR A 65 -11.34 12.14 16.38
CA THR A 65 -11.49 13.10 15.28
C THR A 65 -10.92 12.51 13.97
N THR A 66 -10.66 13.33 12.95
CA THR A 66 -9.96 12.99 11.71
C THR A 66 -8.62 13.70 11.62
N PHE A 67 -7.79 13.29 10.67
CA PHE A 67 -6.52 13.99 10.43
C PHE A 67 -6.68 15.40 9.86
N ASP A 68 -7.89 15.84 9.47
CA ASP A 68 -8.13 17.25 9.09
C ASP A 68 -8.02 18.17 10.31
N ASP A 69 -8.47 17.72 11.48
CA ASP A 69 -8.40 18.48 12.74
C ASP A 69 -7.00 18.38 13.38
N ILE A 70 -6.27 17.28 13.13
CA ILE A 70 -4.97 17.01 13.76
C ILE A 70 -3.82 17.69 13.01
N LEU A 71 -3.83 17.65 11.68
CA LEU A 71 -2.75 18.19 10.87
C LEU A 71 -3.08 19.62 10.47
N GLU A 72 -2.27 20.59 10.92
CA GLU A 72 -2.40 21.98 10.52
C GLU A 72 -2.55 22.11 8.99
N LYS A 73 -3.48 22.97 8.57
CA LYS A 73 -3.64 23.34 7.16
C LYS A 73 -2.43 24.19 6.79
N LYS A 74 -1.49 23.60 6.06
CA LYS A 74 -0.39 24.33 5.43
C LYS A 74 -0.91 25.14 4.25
#